data_AF-A0A8J8GZ86-F1
#
_entry.id   AF-A0A8J8GZ86-F1
#
_cell.length_a   1.000
_cell.length_b   1.000
_cell.length_c   1.000
_cell.angle_alpha   90.00
_cell.angle_beta   90.00
_cell.angle_gamma   90.00
#
_symmetry.space_group_name_H-M   'P 1'
#
loop_
_entity.id
_entity.type
_entity.pdbx_description
1 polymer ?
#
loop_
_entity_poly.entity_id
_entity_poly.type
_entity_poly.pdbx_seq_one_letter_code
_entity_poly.pdbx_strand_id
1 'polypeptide(L)'
;HVEDASLHGRIDILATSTATRRPLVVLVSNFGGLAVLAVDNPGVWTDAETAQLLHPADRRRVGTALADLGYTLIPEEPLWRDYDGAAGPTSLGHSLDSWWTRFFDYL
;
A
#
# COMPACT_ATOMS: atom_id res chain seq x y z
N HIS A 1 14.82 -20.81 -5.70
CA HIS A 1 13.76 -20.51 -4.73
C HIS A 1 13.61 -19.01 -4.74
N VAL A 2 12.53 -18.49 -5.31
CA VAL A 2 12.13 -17.09 -5.12
C VAL A 2 11.35 -17.11 -3.80
N GLU A 3 11.80 -16.35 -2.81
CA GLU A 3 11.01 -16.11 -1.61
C GLU A 3 9.71 -15.41 -2.03
N ASP A 4 8.56 -15.98 -1.64
CA ASP A 4 7.23 -15.43 -1.89
C ASP A 4 7.01 -14.20 -1.01
N ALA A 5 7.78 -13.13 -1.25
CA ALA A 5 7.58 -11.85 -0.60
C ALA A 5 6.17 -11.34 -0.95
N SER A 6 5.39 -10.89 0.03
CA SER A 6 4.07 -10.31 -0.24
C SER A 6 4.18 -8.95 -0.93
N LEU A 7 5.27 -8.23 -0.70
CA LEU A 7 5.58 -6.97 -1.38
C LEU A 7 6.17 -7.24 -2.77
N HIS A 8 5.46 -6.81 -3.81
CA HIS A 8 6.00 -6.81 -5.17
C HIS A 8 7.03 -5.69 -5.36
N GLY A 9 6.75 -4.51 -4.81
CA GLY A 9 7.65 -3.37 -4.92
C GLY A 9 7.17 -2.12 -4.21
N ARG A 10 8.12 -1.21 -4.02
CA ARG A 10 7.92 0.11 -3.44
C ARG A 10 8.45 1.16 -4.41
N ILE A 11 7.68 2.23 -4.60
CA ILE A 11 8.03 3.36 -5.45
C ILE A 11 7.94 4.64 -4.62
N ASP A 12 9.08 5.29 -4.45
CA ASP A 12 9.17 6.58 -3.77
C ASP A 12 9.08 7.73 -4.78
N ILE A 13 8.06 8.57 -4.64
CA ILE A 13 7.84 9.76 -5.46
C ILE A 13 8.35 10.97 -4.68
N LEU A 14 9.36 11.63 -5.22
CA LEU A 14 9.97 12.81 -4.61
C LEU A 14 8.97 13.96 -4.50
N ALA A 15 9.08 14.73 -3.40
CA ALA A 15 8.30 15.95 -3.16
C ALA A 15 8.35 16.97 -4.30
N THR A 16 9.47 17.04 -5.03
CA THR A 16 9.62 17.94 -6.18
C THR A 16 8.74 17.56 -7.37
N SER A 17 8.23 16.33 -7.40
CA SER A 17 7.41 15.77 -8.46
C SER A 17 5.90 15.82 -8.17
N THR A 18 5.50 16.34 -7.00
CA THR A 18 4.11 16.37 -6.53
C THR A 18 3.61 17.81 -6.38
N ALA A 19 2.31 18.01 -6.56
CA ALA A 19 1.71 19.33 -6.53
C ALA A 19 1.72 19.95 -5.13
N THR A 20 1.57 19.12 -4.09
CA THR A 20 1.60 19.56 -2.68
C THR A 20 2.99 19.67 -2.08
N ARG A 21 4.04 19.39 -2.86
CA ARG A 21 5.44 19.34 -2.38
C ARG A 21 5.67 18.37 -1.22
N ARG A 22 4.85 17.32 -1.15
CA ARG A 22 5.03 16.21 -0.22
C ARG A 22 5.47 14.96 -0.95
N PRO A 23 6.42 14.17 -0.42
CA PRO A 23 6.72 12.88 -0.98
C PRO A 23 5.50 11.95 -0.93
N LEU A 24 5.40 11.05 -1.90
CA LEU A 24 4.37 10.01 -1.93
C LEU A 24 5.05 8.64 -2.04
N VAL A 25 4.41 7.62 -1.50
CA VAL A 25 4.89 6.25 -1.56
C VAL A 25 3.81 5.38 -2.17
N VAL A 26 4.16 4.61 -3.20
CA VAL A 26 3.29 3.57 -3.75
C VAL A 26 3.87 2.21 -3.38
N LEU A 27 3.05 1.37 -2.76
CA LEU A 27 3.38 -0.03 -2.50
C LEU A 27 2.50 -0.91 -3.36
N VAL A 28 3.11 -1.93 -3.96
CA VAL A 28 2.42 -2.89 -4.83
C VAL A 28 2.55 -4.27 -4.20
N SER A 29 1.42 -4.96 -4.03
CA SER A 29 1.39 -6.34 -3.52
C SER A 29 1.56 -7.35 -4.65
N ASN A 30 2.20 -8.48 -4.34
CA ASN A 30 2.21 -9.66 -5.21
C ASN A 30 0.84 -10.38 -5.25
N PHE A 31 -0.08 -10.03 -4.34
CA PHE A 31 -1.40 -10.62 -4.26
C PHE A 31 -2.47 -9.72 -4.84
N GLY A 32 -3.33 -10.29 -5.69
CA GLY A 32 -4.60 -9.68 -6.11
C GLY A 32 -4.48 -8.37 -6.90
N GLY A 33 -3.28 -8.01 -7.38
CA GLY A 33 -3.05 -6.73 -8.05
C GLY A 33 -3.37 -5.54 -7.14
N LEU A 34 -3.06 -5.62 -5.85
CA LEU A 34 -3.37 -4.55 -4.89
C LEU A 34 -2.25 -3.52 -4.81
N ALA A 35 -2.61 -2.26 -4.62
CA ALA A 35 -1.67 -1.17 -4.39
C ALA A 35 -2.16 -0.18 -3.34
N VAL A 36 -1.22 0.38 -2.58
CA VAL A 36 -1.46 1.44 -1.58
C VAL A 36 -0.72 2.70 -2.01
N LEU A 37 -1.33 3.86 -1.80
CA LEU A 37 -0.70 5.17 -1.97
C LEU A 37 -0.72 5.93 -0.64
N ALA A 38 0.45 6.19 -0.09
CA ALA A 38 0.64 6.94 1.14
C ALA A 38 1.26 8.32 0.86
N VAL A 39 0.92 9.31 1.69
CA VAL A 39 1.62 10.60 1.75
C VAL A 39 2.75 10.48 2.78
N ASP A 40 3.93 10.98 2.46
CA ASP A 40 5.17 10.85 3.24
C ASP A 40 5.67 9.41 3.40
N ASN A 41 4.99 8.59 4.19
CA ASN A 41 5.25 7.17 4.36
C ASN A 41 3.97 6.44 4.83
N PRO A 42 3.87 5.12 4.62
CA PRO A 42 2.81 4.32 5.21
C PRO A 42 2.77 4.46 6.74
N GLY A 43 1.58 4.49 7.31
CA GLY A 43 1.30 4.56 8.73
C GLY A 43 1.45 5.97 9.32
N VAL A 44 1.83 6.97 8.53
CA VAL A 44 2.00 8.35 9.03
C VAL A 44 0.67 9.08 9.15
N TRP A 45 -0.23 8.87 8.20
CA TRP A 45 -1.51 9.58 8.10
C TRP A 45 -2.66 8.58 7.94
N THR A 46 -3.81 8.90 8.52
CA THR A 46 -5.07 8.18 8.26
C THR A 46 -5.51 8.35 6.79
N ASP A 47 -6.44 7.52 6.31
CA ASP A 47 -6.95 7.68 4.94
C ASP A 47 -7.67 9.04 4.77
N ALA A 48 -8.33 9.50 5.83
CA ALA A 48 -9.01 10.80 5.86
C ALA A 48 -8.03 11.98 5.77
N GLU A 49 -6.93 11.94 6.52
CA GLU A 49 -5.87 12.96 6.46
C GLU A 49 -5.14 12.91 5.11
N THR A 50 -4.83 11.71 4.63
CA THR A 50 -4.23 11.48 3.31
C THR A 50 -5.08 12.11 2.21
N ALA A 51 -6.41 11.94 2.26
CA ALA A 51 -7.32 12.55 1.28
C ALA A 51 -7.31 14.08 1.30
N GLN A 52 -6.98 14.72 2.42
CA GLN A 52 -6.84 16.17 2.54
C GLN A 52 -5.46 16.68 2.09
N LEU A 53 -4.41 15.90 2.34
CA LEU A 53 -3.02 16.25 2.03
C LEU A 53 -2.63 15.94 0.57
N LEU A 54 -3.28 14.95 -0.04
CA LEU A 54 -3.00 14.50 -1.40
C LEU A 54 -3.71 15.38 -2.43
N HIS A 55 -2.94 15.90 -3.39
CA HIS A 55 -3.54 16.69 -4.46
C HIS A 55 -4.38 15.79 -5.40
N PRO A 56 -5.61 16.20 -5.79
CA PRO A 56 -6.47 15.38 -6.64
C PRO A 56 -5.84 14.98 -7.99
N ALA A 57 -5.00 15.84 -8.56
CA ALA A 57 -4.31 15.54 -9.82
C ALA A 57 -3.24 14.44 -9.64
N ASP A 58 -2.52 14.43 -8.51
CA ASP A 58 -1.51 13.41 -8.22
C ASP A 58 -2.20 12.07 -7.93
N ARG A 59 -3.30 12.10 -7.15
CA ARG A 59 -4.16 10.92 -6.92
C ARG A 59 -4.63 10.31 -8.24
N ARG A 60 -5.16 11.14 -9.14
CA ARG A 60 -5.65 10.68 -10.45
C ARG A 60 -4.52 10.12 -11.31
N ARG A 61 -3.37 10.79 -11.34
CA ARG A 61 -2.21 10.37 -12.14
C ARG A 61 -1.69 9.01 -11.68
N VAL A 62 -1.47 8.84 -10.38
CA VAL A 62 -1.03 7.56 -9.81
C VAL A 62 -2.10 6.48 -10.01
N GLY A 63 -3.36 6.78 -9.73
CA GLY A 63 -4.46 5.84 -9.91
C GLY A 63 -4.64 5.37 -11.35
N THR A 64 -4.49 6.27 -12.33
CA THR A 64 -4.56 5.90 -13.76
C THR A 64 -3.40 4.99 -14.15
N ALA A 65 -2.17 5.35 -13.76
CA ALA A 65 -0.99 4.53 -14.08
C ALA A 65 -1.08 3.11 -13.46
N LEU A 66 -1.60 2.99 -12.24
CA LEU A 66 -1.83 1.69 -11.60
C LEU A 66 -2.92 0.90 -12.30
N ALA A 67 -4.05 1.53 -12.64
CA ALA A 67 -5.15 0.88 -13.33
C ALA A 67 -4.75 0.35 -14.71
N ASP A 68 -3.97 1.13 -15.47
CA ASP A 68 -3.45 0.72 -16.79
C ASP A 68 -2.54 -0.53 -16.69
N LEU A 69 -1.90 -0.72 -15.54
CA LEU A 69 -1.06 -1.89 -15.23
C LEU A 69 -1.85 -3.04 -14.56
N GLY A 70 -3.17 -2.88 -14.36
CA GLY A 70 -4.03 -3.88 -13.74
C GLY A 70 -4.03 -3.87 -12.21
N TYR A 71 -3.49 -2.82 -11.57
CA TYR A 71 -3.49 -2.67 -10.12
C TYR A 71 -4.69 -1.87 -9.62
N THR A 72 -5.24 -2.31 -8.49
CA THR A 72 -6.34 -1.66 -7.78
C THR A 72 -5.80 -0.91 -6.57
N LEU A 73 -6.06 0.41 -6.52
CA LEU A 73 -5.74 1.22 -5.36
C LEU A 73 -6.72 0.93 -4.22
N ILE A 74 -6.21 0.55 -3.05
CA ILE A 74 -7.00 0.30 -1.85
C ILE A 74 -6.66 1.29 -0.73
N PRO A 75 -7.62 1.56 0.19
CA PRO A 75 -7.35 2.32 1.40
C PRO A 75 -6.29 1.64 2.28
N GLU A 76 -5.43 2.44 2.91
CA GLU A 76 -4.34 1.94 3.73
C GLU A 76 -4.81 1.61 5.15
N GLU A 77 -5.59 2.51 5.75
CA GLU A 77 -5.95 2.46 7.17
C GLU A 77 -6.58 1.11 7.61
N PRO A 78 -7.47 0.47 6.81
CA PRO A 78 -8.02 -0.83 7.14
C PRO A 78 -6.99 -1.96 7.24
N LEU A 79 -5.82 -1.82 6.60
CA LEU A 79 -4.77 -2.84 6.55
C LEU A 79 -4.00 -2.96 7.87
N TRP A 80 -3.99 -1.91 8.69
CA TRP A 80 -3.31 -1.93 9.99
C TRP A 80 -4.06 -2.71 11.06
N ARG A 81 -5.29 -3.13 10.78
CA ARG A 81 -6.08 -3.98 11.69
C ARG A 81 -5.58 -5.42 11.67
N ASP A 82 -5.82 -6.10 12.79
CA ASP A 82 -5.55 -7.53 12.96
C ASP A 82 -6.13 -8.34 11.79
N TYR A 83 -5.34 -9.31 11.32
CA TYR A 83 -5.78 -10.21 10.28
C TYR A 83 -6.88 -11.13 10.82
N ASP A 84 -8.10 -10.97 10.29
CA ASP A 84 -9.28 -11.74 10.65
C ASP A 84 -9.74 -12.71 9.54
N GLY A 85 -8.88 -12.94 8.54
CA GLY A 85 -9.17 -13.83 7.41
C GLY A 85 -9.19 -15.33 7.75
N ALA A 86 -9.77 -16.14 6.86
CA ALA A 86 -10.06 -17.57 7.08
C ALA A 86 -8.84 -18.50 7.23
N ALA A 87 -7.62 -18.00 6.98
CA ALA A 87 -6.40 -18.76 7.20
C ALA A 87 -6.05 -18.72 8.69
N GLY A 88 -6.24 -19.85 9.39
CA GLY A 88 -5.91 -19.95 10.80
C GLY A 88 -4.43 -19.61 11.10
N PRO A 89 -4.13 -19.12 12.31
CA PRO A 89 -2.83 -18.56 12.71
C PRO A 89 -1.62 -19.52 12.59
N THR A 90 -1.85 -20.79 12.27
CA THR A 90 -0.83 -21.85 12.22
C THR A 90 -0.33 -22.18 10.81
N SER A 91 -0.92 -21.62 9.75
CA SER A 91 -0.56 -21.99 8.38
C SER A 91 0.69 -21.28 7.81
N LEU A 92 1.20 -20.24 8.48
CA LEU A 92 2.30 -19.39 7.97
C LEU A 92 3.43 -19.09 8.96
N GLY A 93 3.51 -19.78 10.11
CA GLY A 93 4.72 -19.83 10.94
C GLY A 93 5.13 -18.54 11.69
N HIS A 94 4.59 -17.37 11.35
CA HIS A 94 4.75 -16.13 12.09
C HIS A 94 3.37 -15.51 12.33
N SER A 95 3.19 -14.88 13.50
CA SER A 95 1.96 -14.18 13.82
C SER A 95 1.69 -13.13 12.72
N LEU A 96 0.69 -13.39 11.89
CA LEU A 96 0.20 -12.42 10.93
C LEU A 96 -0.58 -11.38 11.73
N ASP A 97 0.15 -10.42 12.29
CA ASP A 97 -0.41 -9.45 13.24
C ASP A 97 -1.37 -8.47 12.55
N SER A 98 -1.30 -8.30 11.22
CA SER A 98 -2.20 -7.40 10.48
C SER A 98 -2.40 -7.79 9.01
N TRP A 99 -3.45 -7.25 8.38
CA TRP A 99 -3.67 -7.34 6.93
C TRP A 99 -2.51 -6.72 6.13
N TRP A 100 -1.86 -5.68 6.66
CA TRP A 100 -0.65 -5.07 6.09
C TRP A 100 0.46 -6.10 5.98
N THR A 101 0.78 -6.78 7.08
CA THR A 101 1.83 -7.79 7.11
C THR A 101 1.56 -8.88 6.07
N ARG A 102 0.30 -9.31 5.96
CA ARG A 102 -0.09 -10.35 5.01
C ARG A 102 0.16 -9.96 3.55
N PHE A 103 -0.10 -8.71 3.17
CA PHE A 103 -0.10 -8.28 1.77
C PHE A 103 1.10 -7.44 1.35
N PHE A 104 1.87 -6.87 2.29
CA PHE A 104 2.88 -5.85 1.98
C PHE A 104 4.19 -5.95 2.78
N ASP A 105 4.34 -6.89 3.72
CA ASP A 105 5.51 -6.90 4.63
C ASP A 105 6.26 -8.25 4.76
N TYR A 106 5.73 -9.35 4.22
CA TYR A 106 6.51 -10.59 4.14
C TYR A 106 7.64 -10.42 3.10
N LEU A 107 8.87 -10.66 3.54
CA LEU A 107 10.07 -10.91 2.74
C LEU A 107 10.56 -12.31 3.04
#